data_AF-A0A8S4FZ81-F1
#
_entry.id   AF-A0A8S4FZ81-F1
#
_cell.length_a   1.000
_cell.length_b   1.000
_cell.length_c   1.000
_cell.angle_alpha   90.00
_cell.angle_beta   90.00
_cell.angle_gamma   90.00
#
_symmetry.space_group_name_H-M   'P 1'
#
loop_
_entity.id
_entity.type
_entity.pdbx_description
1 polymer ?
#
loop_
_entity_poly.entity_id
_entity_poly.type
_entity_poly.pdbx_seq_one_letter_code
_entity_poly.pdbx_strand_id
1 'polypeptide(L)'
;MSAESSSSSSSNSPTSVANMNNVSALFQTAKKYEELNVIGTGAYGTVYKARDLHNGGQIVAMKKVKVPLTQDGIPLSTLREIALLRQLEAYKHPNIVRLLDVCHGGQPLDREQLVLFLVFEHVEQDLDCYLKRAPGPLSENRIRSMSFDILSGVDFLHSHRIVHRDIKPHNLLVTSSGRVKLADFGLAKTYDTDMKLTSVVVTIWYRPPEVLLCLSYNTAVDVWSCGCVLAELHLRSPLLPAATDTQQLQRIFR
;
A
#
# COMPACT_ATOMS: atom_id res chain seq x y z
N MET A 1 -69.76 -11.05 34.65
CA MET A 1 -69.09 -10.87 35.94
C MET A 1 -67.65 -11.31 35.76
N SER A 2 -66.70 -10.36 35.88
CA SER A 2 -65.30 -10.45 36.40
C SER A 2 -64.38 -11.61 35.93
N ALA A 3 -63.07 -11.52 35.74
CA ALA A 3 -62.05 -10.48 35.61
C ALA A 3 -60.71 -11.22 35.25
N GLU A 4 -59.81 -10.52 34.55
CA GLU A 4 -58.32 -10.59 34.52
C GLU A 4 -57.54 -11.92 34.65
N SER A 5 -56.57 -12.17 33.73
CA SER A 5 -55.14 -11.89 33.97
C SER A 5 -54.20 -12.49 32.89
N SER A 6 -53.10 -11.78 32.69
CA SER A 6 -52.00 -11.87 31.73
C SER A 6 -51.05 -13.06 31.86
N SER A 7 -50.43 -13.49 30.76
CA SER A 7 -48.96 -13.65 30.68
C SER A 7 -48.48 -13.95 29.25
N SER A 8 -47.60 -13.08 28.76
CA SER A 8 -46.79 -13.25 27.56
C SER A 8 -45.52 -14.04 27.88
N SER A 9 -45.19 -15.04 27.06
CA SER A 9 -43.86 -15.65 27.05
C SER A 9 -43.31 -15.68 25.63
N SER A 10 -42.20 -14.98 25.47
CA SER A 10 -41.40 -14.77 24.27
C SER A 10 -40.56 -16.02 23.97
N SER A 11 -40.70 -16.59 22.78
CA SER A 11 -39.80 -17.60 22.25
C SER A 11 -38.58 -16.95 21.56
N ASN A 12 -37.40 -17.27 22.07
CA ASN A 12 -36.07 -16.92 21.56
C ASN A 12 -35.86 -17.25 20.07
N SER A 13 -35.29 -16.29 19.33
CA SER A 13 -34.49 -16.54 18.12
C SER A 13 -33.01 -16.27 18.42
N PRO A 14 -32.06 -17.13 18.00
CA PRO A 14 -30.65 -16.92 18.28
C PRO A 14 -29.95 -16.13 17.16
N THR A 15 -28.83 -15.52 17.56
CA THR A 15 -27.75 -14.91 16.76
C THR A 15 -28.03 -13.56 16.11
N SER A 16 -27.78 -12.51 16.92
CA SER A 16 -27.48 -11.17 16.46
C SER A 16 -26.21 -11.17 15.60
N VAL A 17 -26.37 -10.75 14.35
CA VAL A 17 -25.27 -10.28 13.49
C VAL A 17 -24.60 -9.13 14.24
N ALA A 18 -23.32 -9.29 14.59
CA ALA A 18 -22.55 -8.28 15.30
C ALA A 18 -22.62 -6.95 14.53
N ASN A 19 -23.07 -5.90 15.20
CA ASN A 19 -23.20 -4.56 14.66
C ASN A 19 -21.77 -4.02 14.39
N MET A 20 -21.26 -4.18 13.16
CA MET A 20 -19.90 -3.81 12.71
C MET A 20 -19.66 -2.28 12.64
N ASN A 21 -20.51 -1.49 13.29
CA ASN A 21 -20.49 -0.03 13.27
C ASN A 21 -19.51 0.61 14.25
N ASN A 22 -18.78 -0.18 15.05
CA ASN A 22 -17.87 0.38 16.04
C ASN A 22 -16.40 0.25 15.59
N VAL A 23 -15.94 1.21 14.80
CA VAL A 23 -14.54 1.32 14.34
C VAL A 23 -13.55 1.27 15.51
N SER A 24 -13.94 1.80 16.68
CA SER A 24 -13.14 1.76 17.91
C SER A 24 -12.94 0.35 18.47
N ALA A 25 -13.79 -0.61 18.10
CA ALA A 25 -13.62 -2.02 18.43
C ALA A 25 -12.72 -2.76 17.44
N LEU A 26 -12.57 -2.26 16.21
CA LEU A 26 -11.77 -2.89 15.15
C LEU A 26 -10.31 -2.46 15.17
N PHE A 27 -10.04 -1.19 15.47
CA PHE A 27 -8.70 -0.61 15.47
C PHE A 27 -8.46 0.22 16.72
N GLN A 28 -7.20 0.22 17.19
CA GLN A 28 -6.80 1.12 18.27
C GLN A 28 -6.60 2.55 17.75
N THR A 29 -6.61 3.51 18.66
CA THR A 29 -6.35 4.91 18.32
C THR A 29 -4.87 5.13 18.00
N ALA A 30 -4.60 6.02 17.04
CA ALA A 30 -3.24 6.41 16.65
C ALA A 30 -2.46 7.17 17.75
N LYS A 31 -3.07 7.50 18.90
CA LYS A 31 -2.42 8.25 20.01
C LYS A 31 -1.15 7.60 20.59
N LYS A 32 -0.92 6.31 20.30
CA LYS A 32 0.31 5.61 20.69
C LYS A 32 1.52 5.94 19.80
N TYR A 33 1.31 6.69 18.73
CA TYR A 33 2.36 7.16 17.83
C TYR A 33 2.48 8.68 17.91
N GLU A 34 3.70 9.15 18.05
CA GLU A 34 4.05 10.57 17.92
C GLU A 34 4.44 10.84 16.46
N GLU A 35 3.61 11.59 15.74
CA GLU A 35 3.92 12.03 14.38
C GLU A 35 5.10 13.01 14.41
N LEU A 36 6.11 12.77 13.56
CA LEU A 36 7.32 13.60 13.49
C LEU A 36 7.25 14.52 12.26
N ASN A 37 7.62 13.99 11.09
CA ASN A 37 7.71 14.76 9.86
C ASN A 37 7.13 13.98 8.68
N VAL A 38 6.64 14.70 7.67
CA VAL A 38 6.21 14.10 6.41
C VAL A 38 7.44 13.55 5.67
N ILE A 39 7.34 12.32 5.17
CA ILE A 39 8.39 11.65 4.38
C ILE A 39 7.94 11.25 2.97
N GLY A 40 6.63 11.36 2.68
CA GLY A 40 6.12 11.14 1.35
C GLY A 40 4.74 11.78 1.15
N THR A 41 4.54 12.40 -0.02
CA THR A 41 3.24 12.89 -0.48
C THR A 41 3.02 12.39 -1.90
N GLY A 42 1.95 11.64 -2.11
CA GLY A 42 1.63 11.10 -3.44
C GLY A 42 0.14 10.89 -3.64
N ALA A 43 -0.21 10.31 -4.78
CA ALA A 43 -1.58 9.92 -5.10
C ALA A 43 -2.22 9.02 -4.03
N TYR A 44 -1.39 8.26 -3.29
CA TYR A 44 -1.80 7.29 -2.28
C TYR A 44 -1.93 7.87 -0.86
N GLY A 45 -1.86 9.21 -0.72
CA GLY A 45 -1.95 9.91 0.56
C GLY A 45 -0.61 10.40 1.10
N THR A 46 -0.63 10.83 2.36
CA THR A 46 0.54 11.36 3.07
C THR A 46 1.14 10.28 3.97
N VAL A 47 2.46 10.12 3.87
CA VAL A 47 3.25 9.23 4.73
C VAL A 47 4.05 10.08 5.70
N TYR A 48 3.88 9.78 6.98
CA TYR A 48 4.56 10.44 8.08
C TYR A 48 5.60 9.50 8.68
N LYS A 49 6.77 10.03 9.01
CA LYS A 49 7.66 9.40 9.98
C LYS A 49 7.06 9.61 11.36
N ALA A 50 6.99 8.57 12.16
CA ALA A 50 6.46 8.66 13.51
C ALA A 50 7.30 7.83 14.48
N ARG A 51 7.12 8.07 15.77
CA ARG A 51 7.74 7.35 16.88
C ARG A 51 6.69 6.53 17.61
N ASP A 52 6.93 5.23 17.77
CA ASP A 52 6.12 4.35 18.61
C ASP A 52 6.46 4.56 20.08
N LEU A 53 5.49 5.08 20.85
CA LEU A 53 5.67 5.42 22.26
C LEU A 53 5.68 4.19 23.19
N HIS A 54 5.23 3.03 22.73
CA HIS A 54 5.16 1.82 23.55
C HIS A 54 6.30 0.83 23.24
N ASN A 55 6.85 0.88 22.03
CA ASN A 55 7.95 0.00 21.61
C ASN A 55 9.30 0.72 21.66
N GLY A 56 9.63 1.29 22.83
CA GLY A 56 10.96 1.88 23.08
C GLY A 56 11.33 3.06 22.17
N GLY A 57 10.35 3.76 21.60
CA GLY A 57 10.60 4.88 20.70
C GLY A 57 11.01 4.46 19.28
N GLN A 58 10.65 3.25 18.84
CA GLN A 58 10.93 2.76 17.49
C GLN A 58 10.37 3.72 16.43
N ILE A 59 11.17 3.98 15.40
CA ILE A 59 10.73 4.78 14.25
C ILE A 59 9.92 3.92 13.28
N VAL A 60 8.76 4.46 12.86
CA VAL A 60 7.82 3.81 11.96
C VAL A 60 7.39 4.76 10.82
N ALA A 61 6.82 4.20 9.75
CA ALA A 61 6.21 4.96 8.67
C ALA A 61 4.68 4.83 8.75
N MET A 62 3.97 5.94 8.97
CA MET A 62 2.51 5.98 9.09
C MET A 62 1.89 6.53 7.81
N LYS A 63 1.21 5.67 7.05
CA LYS A 63 0.47 6.05 5.86
C LYS A 63 -0.96 6.41 6.24
N LYS A 64 -1.33 7.67 6.03
CA LYS A 64 -2.68 8.17 6.28
C LYS A 64 -3.59 7.88 5.09
N VAL A 65 -4.65 7.13 5.35
CA VAL A 65 -5.65 6.72 4.36
C VAL A 65 -7.01 7.24 4.78
N LYS A 66 -7.68 7.93 3.86
CA LYS A 66 -9.08 8.35 4.03
C LYS A 66 -9.97 7.30 3.40
N VAL A 67 -10.88 6.75 4.18
CA VAL A 67 -11.81 5.72 3.75
C VAL A 67 -13.22 6.31 3.79
N PRO A 68 -13.95 6.34 2.66
CA PRO A 68 -15.34 6.79 2.68
C PRO A 68 -16.17 5.83 3.53
N LEU A 69 -17.00 6.37 4.43
CA LEU A 69 -17.95 5.58 5.18
C LEU A 69 -19.24 5.46 4.37
N THR A 70 -19.71 4.25 4.16
CA THR A 70 -21.02 3.97 3.58
C THR A 70 -22.07 3.84 4.69
N GLN A 71 -23.33 3.65 4.31
CA GLN A 71 -24.40 3.32 5.26
C GLN A 71 -24.09 2.06 6.10
N ASP A 72 -23.26 1.16 5.55
CA ASP A 72 -22.79 -0.07 6.19
C ASP A 72 -21.41 0.08 6.89
N GLY A 73 -20.88 1.30 6.98
CA GLY A 73 -19.58 1.60 7.60
C GLY A 73 -18.40 1.50 6.63
N ILE A 74 -17.34 0.78 7.02
CA ILE A 74 -16.11 0.66 6.22
C ILE A 74 -16.38 -0.26 5.02
N PRO A 75 -16.01 0.12 3.78
CA PRO A 75 -16.12 -0.76 2.63
C PRO A 75 -15.41 -2.10 2.85
N LEU A 76 -16.10 -3.21 2.56
CA LEU A 76 -15.55 -4.56 2.70
C LEU A 76 -14.26 -4.76 1.90
N SER A 77 -14.13 -4.06 0.77
CA SER A 77 -12.94 -4.08 -0.06
C SER A 77 -11.72 -3.54 0.70
N THR A 78 -11.86 -2.41 1.42
CA THR A 78 -10.81 -1.86 2.28
C THR A 78 -10.43 -2.81 3.42
N LEU A 79 -11.42 -3.43 4.06
CA LEU A 79 -11.15 -4.42 5.13
C LEU A 79 -10.41 -5.64 4.60
N ARG A 80 -10.75 -6.12 3.40
CA ARG A 80 -10.04 -7.24 2.75
C ARG A 80 -8.60 -6.91 2.43
N GLU A 81 -8.32 -5.71 1.93
CA GLU A 81 -6.93 -5.28 1.67
C GLU A 81 -6.12 -5.20 2.97
N ILE A 82 -6.67 -4.60 4.03
CA ILE A 82 -6.03 -4.56 5.34
C ILE A 82 -5.76 -5.98 5.87
N ALA A 83 -6.76 -6.87 5.79
CA ALA A 83 -6.63 -8.25 6.24
C ALA A 83 -5.53 -8.99 5.47
N LEU A 84 -5.44 -8.78 4.16
CA LEU A 84 -4.40 -9.35 3.31
C LEU A 84 -3.00 -8.83 3.68
N LEU A 85 -2.84 -7.52 3.91
CA LEU A 85 -1.56 -6.96 4.38
C LEU A 85 -1.16 -7.56 5.74
N ARG A 86 -2.10 -7.72 6.68
CA ARG A 86 -1.84 -8.37 7.98
C ARG A 86 -1.49 -9.85 7.83
N GLN A 87 -2.10 -10.55 6.88
CA GLN A 87 -1.76 -11.94 6.59
C GLN A 87 -0.34 -12.07 6.03
N LEU A 88 0.07 -11.18 5.13
CA LEU A 88 1.43 -11.19 4.58
C LEU A 88 2.50 -10.95 5.64
N GLU A 89 2.22 -10.10 6.63
CA GLU A 89 3.13 -9.84 7.75
C GLU A 89 3.51 -11.13 8.52
N ALA A 90 2.63 -12.12 8.58
CA ALA A 90 2.90 -13.39 9.25
C ALA A 90 4.11 -14.14 8.66
N TYR A 91 4.38 -13.95 7.37
CA TYR A 91 5.51 -14.59 6.66
C TYR A 91 6.84 -13.86 6.87
N LYS A 92 6.81 -12.58 7.28
CA LYS A 92 8.00 -11.76 7.51
C LYS A 92 9.01 -11.80 6.35
N HIS A 93 8.52 -11.78 5.11
CA HIS A 93 9.37 -11.90 3.93
C HIS A 93 10.39 -10.74 3.89
N PRO A 94 11.70 -11.02 3.68
CA PRO A 94 12.74 -10.00 3.82
C PRO A 94 12.61 -8.84 2.82
N ASN A 95 12.02 -9.11 1.64
CA ASN A 95 11.85 -8.14 0.56
C ASN A 95 10.45 -7.53 0.46
N ILE A 96 9.64 -7.65 1.51
CA ILE A 96 8.33 -6.99 1.62
C ILE A 96 8.39 -6.03 2.81
N VAL A 97 7.83 -4.83 2.66
CA VAL A 97 7.67 -3.90 3.78
C VAL A 97 6.66 -4.44 4.77
N ARG A 98 7.02 -4.43 6.04
CA ARG A 98 6.22 -4.99 7.13
C ARG A 98 5.10 -4.06 7.56
N LEU A 99 3.88 -4.58 7.68
CA LEU A 99 2.76 -3.87 8.31
C LEU A 99 2.76 -4.20 9.80
N LEU A 100 3.19 -3.23 10.62
CA LEU A 100 3.33 -3.40 12.07
C LEU A 100 1.99 -3.25 12.78
N ASP A 101 1.15 -2.31 12.32
CA ASP A 101 -0.14 -2.03 12.96
C ASP A 101 -1.12 -1.30 12.05
N VAL A 102 -2.39 -1.29 12.45
CA VAL A 102 -3.45 -0.49 11.81
C VAL A 102 -4.24 0.25 12.90
N CYS A 103 -4.24 1.57 12.80
CA CYS A 103 -4.88 2.47 13.76
C CYS A 103 -5.91 3.38 13.10
N HIS A 104 -6.82 3.95 13.88
CA HIS A 104 -7.70 5.02 13.43
C HIS A 104 -7.34 6.37 14.06
N GLY A 105 -7.56 7.45 13.33
CA GLY A 105 -7.26 8.83 13.76
C GLY A 105 -8.23 9.44 14.78
N GLY A 106 -9.09 8.63 15.39
CA GLY A 106 -10.24 9.10 16.18
C GLY A 106 -11.54 9.15 15.38
N GLN A 107 -12.63 9.57 16.02
CA GLN A 107 -13.89 9.88 15.31
C GLN A 107 -13.73 11.25 14.64
N PRO A 108 -13.92 11.34 13.31
CA PRO A 108 -13.91 12.63 12.65
C PRO A 108 -15.12 13.46 13.08
N LEU A 109 -14.97 14.80 13.08
CA LEU A 109 -16.13 15.70 13.23
C LEU A 109 -17.14 15.51 12.09
N ASP A 110 -16.64 15.07 10.93
CA ASP A 110 -17.41 14.83 9.72
C ASP A 110 -17.68 13.31 9.58
N ARG A 111 -18.94 12.90 9.71
CA ARG A 111 -19.34 11.47 9.86
C ARG A 111 -19.20 10.66 8.57
N GLU A 112 -18.75 11.26 7.47
CA GLU A 112 -18.74 10.65 6.14
C GLU A 112 -17.41 9.98 5.77
N GLN A 113 -16.32 10.21 6.51
CA GLN A 113 -15.01 9.64 6.17
C GLN A 113 -14.25 9.18 7.40
N LEU A 114 -13.72 7.96 7.38
CA LEU A 114 -12.82 7.45 8.40
C LEU A 114 -11.36 7.68 8.01
N VAL A 115 -10.55 8.16 8.94
CA VAL A 115 -9.09 8.21 8.78
C VAL A 115 -8.46 6.99 9.42
N LEU A 116 -7.85 6.16 8.58
CA LEU A 116 -7.00 5.04 8.99
C LEU A 116 -5.53 5.41 8.83
N PHE A 117 -4.70 4.84 9.71
CA PHE A 117 -3.25 4.88 9.63
C PHE A 117 -2.76 3.44 9.50
N LEU A 118 -2.13 3.12 8.37
CA LEU A 118 -1.36 1.89 8.23
C LEU A 118 0.07 2.18 8.68
N VAL A 119 0.51 1.45 9.70
CA VAL A 119 1.82 1.64 10.34
C VAL A 119 2.77 0.59 9.79
N PHE A 120 3.75 1.02 9.02
CA PHE A 120 4.76 0.18 8.42
C PHE A 120 6.10 0.31 9.14
N GLU A 121 6.98 -0.67 8.95
CA GLU A 121 8.39 -0.49 9.29
C GLU A 121 8.97 0.71 8.52
N HIS A 122 9.84 1.46 9.19
CA HIS A 122 10.56 2.55 8.53
C HIS A 122 11.76 1.99 7.77
N VAL A 123 11.88 2.35 6.50
CA VAL A 123 13.06 2.08 5.65
C VAL A 123 13.64 3.43 5.21
N GLU A 124 14.97 3.50 5.11
CA GLU A 124 15.74 4.74 5.12
C GLU A 124 15.51 5.63 3.88
N GLN A 125 15.34 5.02 2.71
CA GLN A 125 15.12 5.75 1.45
C GLN A 125 14.48 4.85 0.39
N ASP A 126 13.94 5.44 -0.66
CA ASP A 126 13.53 4.73 -1.88
C ASP A 126 14.71 4.54 -2.86
N LEU A 127 14.50 3.71 -3.88
CA LEU A 127 15.50 3.35 -4.88
C LEU A 127 15.86 4.53 -5.78
N ASP A 128 14.91 5.44 -6.07
CA ASP A 128 15.17 6.64 -6.87
C ASP A 128 16.19 7.55 -6.16
N CYS A 129 15.95 7.83 -4.88
CA CYS A 129 16.87 8.57 -4.01
C CYS A 129 18.23 7.87 -3.91
N TYR A 130 18.23 6.54 -3.74
CA TYR A 130 19.45 5.75 -3.66
C TYR A 130 20.31 5.88 -4.93
N LEU A 131 19.70 5.75 -6.11
CA LEU A 131 20.41 5.85 -7.40
C LEU A 131 20.95 7.26 -7.68
N LYS A 132 20.19 8.31 -7.31
CA LYS A 132 20.60 9.71 -7.44
C LYS A 132 21.77 10.07 -6.54
N ARG A 133 21.82 9.51 -5.32
CA ARG A 133 22.90 9.75 -4.34
C ARG A 133 24.16 8.94 -4.60
N ALA A 134 24.09 7.87 -5.39
CA ALA A 134 25.26 7.05 -5.69
C ALA A 134 26.37 7.90 -6.36
N PRO A 135 27.64 7.79 -5.94
CA PRO A 135 28.72 8.60 -6.49
C PRO A 135 29.10 8.21 -7.94
N GLY A 136 28.66 7.03 -8.39
CA GLY A 136 28.98 6.47 -9.69
C GLY A 136 28.06 5.29 -10.02
N PRO A 137 28.34 4.58 -11.13
CA PRO A 137 27.69 3.31 -11.45
C PRO A 137 27.69 2.36 -10.27
N LEU A 138 26.58 1.64 -10.08
CA LEU A 138 26.53 0.56 -9.10
C LEU A 138 27.43 -0.59 -9.57
N SER A 139 28.03 -1.31 -8.62
CA SER A 139 28.79 -2.52 -8.96
C SER A 139 27.85 -3.64 -9.41
N GLU A 140 28.34 -4.51 -10.30
CA GLU A 140 27.60 -5.69 -10.79
C GLU A 140 27.03 -6.54 -9.64
N ASN A 141 27.80 -6.72 -8.57
CA ASN A 141 27.33 -7.46 -7.39
C ASN A 141 26.18 -6.75 -6.66
N ARG A 142 26.21 -5.41 -6.58
CA ARG A 142 25.12 -4.63 -5.98
C ARG A 142 23.87 -4.73 -6.85
N ILE A 143 24.01 -4.56 -8.16
CA ILE A 143 22.89 -4.68 -9.11
C ILE A 143 22.27 -6.06 -9.00
N ARG A 144 23.07 -7.14 -9.10
CA ARG A 144 22.61 -8.53 -8.95
C ARG A 144 21.86 -8.75 -7.64
N SER A 145 22.39 -8.26 -6.52
CA SER A 145 21.73 -8.42 -5.21
C SER A 145 20.39 -7.69 -5.14
N MET A 146 20.32 -6.46 -5.68
CA MET A 146 19.09 -5.67 -5.67
C MET A 146 18.05 -6.24 -6.63
N SER A 147 18.47 -6.72 -7.81
CA SER A 147 17.60 -7.44 -8.74
C SER A 147 17.01 -8.69 -8.11
N PHE A 148 17.82 -9.49 -7.40
CA PHE A 148 17.36 -10.66 -6.68
C PHE A 148 16.32 -10.29 -5.62
N ASP A 149 16.59 -9.26 -4.81
CA ASP A 149 15.66 -8.78 -3.78
C ASP A 149 14.31 -8.35 -4.36
N ILE A 150 14.32 -7.59 -5.45
CA ILE A 150 13.10 -7.14 -6.14
C ILE A 150 12.31 -8.34 -6.65
N LEU A 151 12.95 -9.24 -7.41
CA LEU A 151 12.30 -10.41 -7.99
C LEU A 151 11.79 -11.37 -6.92
N SER A 152 12.54 -11.56 -5.83
CA SER A 152 12.11 -12.39 -4.69
C SER A 152 10.87 -11.81 -4.01
N GLY A 153 10.79 -10.49 -3.83
CA GLY A 153 9.58 -9.85 -3.32
C GLY A 153 8.38 -10.03 -4.25
N VAL A 154 8.59 -9.88 -5.57
CA VAL A 154 7.51 -10.00 -6.56
C VAL A 154 7.00 -11.43 -6.65
N ASP A 155 7.90 -12.42 -6.68
CA ASP A 155 7.55 -13.84 -6.64
C ASP A 155 6.70 -14.17 -5.41
N PHE A 156 7.11 -13.68 -4.24
CA PHE A 156 6.32 -13.84 -3.01
C PHE A 156 4.92 -13.22 -3.10
N LEU A 157 4.77 -12.02 -3.68
CA LEU A 157 3.44 -11.43 -3.88
C LEU A 157 2.60 -12.28 -4.85
N HIS A 158 3.20 -12.73 -5.95
CA HIS A 158 2.52 -13.52 -6.97
C HIS A 158 2.08 -14.89 -6.43
N SER A 159 2.89 -15.54 -5.59
CA SER A 159 2.54 -16.79 -4.93
C SER A 159 1.33 -16.65 -3.98
N HIS A 160 1.04 -15.43 -3.52
CA HIS A 160 -0.11 -15.07 -2.70
C HIS A 160 -1.25 -14.42 -3.50
N ARG A 161 -1.20 -14.51 -4.84
CA ARG A 161 -2.20 -13.95 -5.78
C ARG A 161 -2.36 -12.43 -5.70
N ILE A 162 -1.28 -11.74 -5.36
CA ILE A 162 -1.22 -10.28 -5.30
C ILE A 162 -0.42 -9.80 -6.51
N VAL A 163 -1.00 -8.87 -7.27
CA VAL A 163 -0.31 -8.13 -8.33
C VAL A 163 0.01 -6.74 -7.78
N HIS A 164 1.27 -6.32 -7.85
CA HIS A 164 1.71 -5.04 -7.29
C HIS A 164 1.19 -3.85 -8.11
N ARG A 165 1.29 -3.90 -9.44
CA ARG A 165 0.76 -2.92 -10.44
C ARG A 165 1.42 -1.55 -10.49
N ASP A 166 2.32 -1.24 -9.56
CA ASP A 166 2.98 0.07 -9.46
C ASP A 166 4.45 -0.11 -9.04
N ILE A 167 5.11 -1.13 -9.61
CA ILE A 167 6.55 -1.32 -9.39
C ILE A 167 7.28 -0.20 -10.12
N LYS A 168 7.98 0.62 -9.33
CA LYS A 168 8.83 1.73 -9.76
C LYS A 168 9.81 2.06 -8.64
N PRO A 169 10.92 2.76 -8.93
CA PRO A 169 11.95 3.06 -7.92
C PRO A 169 11.42 3.71 -6.63
N HIS A 170 10.37 4.54 -6.72
CA HIS A 170 9.75 5.21 -5.57
C HIS A 170 9.04 4.26 -4.59
N ASN A 171 8.61 3.08 -5.07
CA ASN A 171 7.93 2.06 -4.26
C ASN A 171 8.86 0.90 -3.86
N LEU A 172 10.16 1.02 -4.18
CA LEU A 172 11.20 0.07 -3.84
C LEU A 172 12.08 0.71 -2.77
N LEU A 173 11.93 0.29 -1.52
CA LEU A 173 12.64 0.88 -0.40
C LEU A 173 13.98 0.18 -0.20
N VAL A 174 15.04 0.96 0.01
CA VAL A 174 16.40 0.48 0.20
C VAL A 174 16.81 0.69 1.65
N THR A 175 17.11 -0.43 2.32
CA THR A 175 17.56 -0.43 3.71
C THR A 175 18.99 0.13 3.84
N SER A 176 19.41 0.49 5.04
CA SER A 176 20.82 0.86 5.35
C SER A 176 21.83 -0.25 5.00
N SER A 177 21.42 -1.52 5.07
CA SER A 177 22.23 -2.66 4.60
C SER A 177 22.28 -2.81 3.06
N GLY A 178 21.47 -2.02 2.36
CA GLY A 178 21.32 -2.01 0.91
C GLY A 178 20.54 -3.20 0.35
N ARG A 179 19.66 -3.80 1.17
CA ARG A 179 18.60 -4.73 0.75
C ARG A 179 17.37 -3.97 0.28
N VAL A 180 16.63 -4.53 -0.67
CA VAL A 180 15.41 -3.92 -1.23
C VAL A 180 14.14 -4.55 -0.65
N LYS A 181 13.15 -3.70 -0.33
CA LYS A 181 11.81 -4.08 0.13
C LYS A 181 10.74 -3.44 -0.76
N LEU A 182 9.77 -4.22 -1.20
CA LEU A 182 8.59 -3.72 -1.92
C LEU A 182 7.64 -3.02 -0.95
N ALA A 183 7.15 -1.85 -1.33
CA ALA A 183 6.14 -1.07 -0.61
C ALA A 183 4.96 -0.71 -1.51
N ASP A 184 3.88 -0.21 -0.92
CA ASP A 184 2.71 0.31 -1.66
C ASP A 184 2.04 -0.69 -2.63
N PHE A 185 2.13 -1.99 -2.32
CA PHE A 185 1.35 -3.05 -2.98
C PHE A 185 -0.06 -3.17 -2.39
N GLY A 186 -1.01 -3.73 -3.16
CA GLY A 186 -2.28 -4.24 -2.64
C GLY A 186 -3.34 -3.19 -2.26
N LEU A 187 -3.05 -1.89 -2.32
CA LEU A 187 -4.03 -0.82 -2.06
C LEU A 187 -4.61 -0.21 -3.34
N ALA A 188 -4.02 -0.47 -4.51
CA ALA A 188 -4.35 0.25 -5.75
C ALA A 188 -5.79 0.03 -6.29
N LYS A 189 -6.50 -1.01 -5.84
CA LYS A 189 -7.76 -1.45 -6.49
C LYS A 189 -9.02 -0.80 -5.91
N THR A 190 -8.97 -0.24 -4.70
CA THR A 190 -10.11 0.41 -4.04
C THR A 190 -10.18 1.92 -4.20
N TYR A 191 -9.05 2.59 -4.44
CA TYR A 191 -9.03 4.07 -4.56
C TYR A 191 -9.30 4.59 -5.98
N ASP A 192 -9.57 3.69 -6.93
CA ASP A 192 -9.64 4.00 -8.37
C ASP A 192 -11.05 4.40 -8.86
N THR A 193 -12.07 4.41 -7.99
CA THR A 193 -13.42 4.85 -8.41
C THR A 193 -13.57 6.36 -8.50
N ASP A 194 -12.69 7.14 -7.85
CA ASP A 194 -12.83 8.60 -7.71
C ASP A 194 -11.52 9.39 -7.86
N MET A 195 -10.45 8.84 -8.47
CA MET A 195 -9.35 9.67 -8.99
C MET A 195 -9.83 10.47 -10.21
N LYS A 196 -10.78 11.38 -9.97
CA LYS A 196 -11.17 12.45 -10.86
C LYS A 196 -9.91 13.19 -11.27
N LEU A 197 -9.55 13.07 -12.54
CA LEU A 197 -9.25 14.19 -13.44
C LEU A 197 -8.49 15.37 -12.79
N THR A 198 -7.48 15.09 -11.97
CA THR A 198 -6.53 16.09 -11.52
C THR A 198 -5.24 15.82 -12.27
N SER A 199 -4.71 16.89 -12.86
CA SER A 199 -3.54 16.96 -13.73
C SER A 199 -2.21 16.55 -13.06
N VAL A 200 -2.25 15.64 -12.10
CA VAL A 200 -1.06 15.05 -11.51
C VAL A 200 -0.46 14.14 -12.58
N VAL A 201 0.71 14.54 -13.08
CA VAL A 201 1.50 13.71 -13.99
C VAL A 201 1.81 12.39 -13.28
N VAL A 202 1.07 11.33 -13.63
CA VAL A 202 1.36 9.99 -13.14
C VAL A 202 2.53 9.43 -13.94
N THR A 203 3.56 8.94 -13.25
CA THR A 203 4.71 8.33 -13.91
C THR A 203 4.30 7.05 -14.64
N ILE A 204 4.28 7.08 -15.98
CA ILE A 204 3.89 5.94 -16.84
C ILE A 204 5.05 5.06 -17.29
N TRP A 205 6.29 5.42 -16.92
CA TRP A 205 7.53 4.88 -17.50
C TRP A 205 7.73 3.36 -17.29
N TYR A 206 7.05 2.80 -16.29
CA TYR A 206 7.14 1.40 -15.91
C TYR A 206 5.91 0.59 -16.31
N ARG A 207 4.92 1.22 -16.97
CA ARG A 207 3.69 0.53 -17.38
C ARG A 207 3.95 -0.35 -18.61
N PRO A 208 3.44 -1.59 -18.62
CA PRO A 208 3.51 -2.48 -19.77
C PRO A 208 2.51 -2.07 -20.87
N PRO A 209 2.73 -2.51 -22.12
CA PRO A 209 1.87 -2.15 -23.25
C PRO A 209 0.40 -2.54 -23.04
N GLU A 210 0.10 -3.68 -22.44
CA GLU A 210 -1.28 -4.12 -22.17
C GLU A 210 -2.02 -3.20 -21.19
N VAL A 211 -1.31 -2.60 -20.22
CA VAL A 211 -1.91 -1.60 -19.31
C VAL A 211 -2.15 -0.29 -20.04
N LEU A 212 -1.21 0.15 -20.89
CA LEU A 212 -1.34 1.36 -21.70
C LEU A 212 -2.46 1.25 -22.76
N LEU A 213 -2.74 0.03 -23.21
CA LEU A 213 -3.80 -0.27 -24.18
C LEU A 213 -5.15 -0.63 -23.54
N CYS A 214 -5.26 -0.52 -22.21
CA CYS A 214 -6.47 -0.89 -21.45
C CYS A 214 -6.95 -2.32 -21.70
N LEU A 215 -6.01 -3.26 -21.91
CA LEU A 215 -6.31 -4.67 -22.11
C LEU A 215 -6.38 -5.42 -20.77
N SER A 216 -6.91 -6.65 -20.83
CA SER A 216 -6.87 -7.54 -19.67
C SER A 216 -5.43 -7.91 -19.33
N TYR A 217 -5.11 -7.91 -18.03
CA TYR A 217 -3.75 -8.13 -17.55
C TYR A 217 -3.71 -9.07 -16.34
N ASN A 218 -2.54 -9.68 -16.11
CA ASN A 218 -2.27 -10.59 -15.01
C ASN A 218 -0.97 -10.21 -14.28
N THR A 219 -0.32 -11.15 -13.60
CA THR A 219 0.95 -10.95 -12.89
C THR A 219 2.11 -10.49 -13.78
N ALA A 220 2.06 -10.75 -15.10
CA ALA A 220 3.14 -10.39 -16.04
C ALA A 220 3.42 -8.88 -16.10
N VAL A 221 2.45 -8.03 -15.72
CA VAL A 221 2.64 -6.57 -15.67
C VAL A 221 3.75 -6.17 -14.72
N ASP A 222 3.89 -6.88 -13.59
CA ASP A 222 4.93 -6.62 -12.60
C ASP A 222 6.30 -7.04 -13.13
N VAL A 223 6.35 -8.12 -13.94
CA VAL A 223 7.58 -8.61 -14.56
C VAL A 223 8.12 -7.60 -15.57
N TRP A 224 7.24 -6.97 -16.36
CA TRP A 224 7.60 -5.86 -17.24
C TRP A 224 8.20 -4.70 -16.46
N SER A 225 7.49 -4.24 -15.42
CA SER A 225 7.96 -3.13 -14.58
C SER A 225 9.29 -3.45 -13.90
N CYS A 226 9.51 -4.70 -13.46
CA CYS A 226 10.80 -5.17 -12.98
C CYS A 226 11.88 -5.01 -14.05
N GLY A 227 11.63 -5.44 -15.30
CA GLY A 227 12.58 -5.27 -16.40
C GLY A 227 13.04 -3.82 -16.58
N CYS A 228 12.10 -2.87 -16.55
CA CYS A 228 12.41 -1.44 -16.61
C CYS A 228 13.30 -0.98 -15.44
N VAL A 229 12.94 -1.37 -14.20
CA VAL A 229 13.72 -1.01 -12.99
C VAL A 229 15.12 -1.63 -13.01
N LEU A 230 15.22 -2.90 -13.40
CA LEU A 230 16.48 -3.62 -13.46
C LEU A 230 17.44 -2.99 -14.48
N ALA A 231 16.93 -2.56 -15.63
CA ALA A 231 17.72 -1.77 -16.58
C ALA A 231 18.15 -0.42 -15.98
N GLU A 232 17.27 0.25 -15.24
CA GLU A 232 17.58 1.51 -14.56
C GLU A 232 18.64 1.36 -13.45
N LEU A 233 18.80 0.19 -12.83
CA LEU A 233 19.93 -0.07 -11.92
C LEU A 233 21.29 0.07 -12.62
N HIS A 234 21.37 -0.30 -13.90
CA HIS A 234 22.58 -0.14 -14.73
C HIS A 234 22.69 1.28 -15.29
N LEU A 235 21.59 1.81 -15.83
CA LEU A 235 21.57 3.10 -16.54
C LEU A 235 21.61 4.31 -15.59
N ARG A 236 21.14 4.13 -14.35
CA ARG A 236 20.88 5.19 -13.35
C ARG A 236 19.90 6.28 -13.84
N SER A 237 19.15 5.95 -14.87
CA SER A 237 18.08 6.75 -15.43
C SER A 237 16.99 5.82 -15.96
N PRO A 238 15.72 6.27 -16.01
CA PRO A 238 14.63 5.46 -16.51
C PRO A 238 14.91 4.94 -17.92
N LEU A 239 14.59 3.66 -18.17
CA LEU A 239 14.78 3.02 -19.48
C LEU A 239 13.87 3.65 -20.56
N LEU A 240 12.59 3.87 -20.21
CA LEU A 240 11.55 4.31 -21.14
C LEU A 240 10.80 5.54 -20.56
N PRO A 241 11.43 6.71 -20.48
CA PRO A 241 10.76 7.92 -19.98
C PRO A 241 9.87 8.53 -21.09
N ALA A 242 8.58 8.71 -20.82
CA ALA A 242 7.64 9.39 -21.71
C ALA A 242 6.65 10.27 -20.94
N ALA A 243 6.03 11.22 -21.65
CA ALA A 243 5.02 12.10 -21.08
C ALA A 243 3.57 11.63 -21.34
N THR A 244 3.35 10.79 -22.36
CA THR A 244 2.02 10.30 -22.74
C THR A 244 2.04 8.81 -23.06
N ASP A 245 0.88 8.14 -22.93
CA ASP A 245 0.73 6.71 -23.23
C ASP A 245 1.13 6.39 -24.68
N THR A 246 0.77 7.26 -25.62
CA THR A 246 1.20 7.13 -27.04
C THR A 246 2.71 7.18 -27.18
N GLN A 247 3.38 8.13 -26.53
CA GLN A 247 4.85 8.22 -26.57
C GLN A 247 5.50 7.00 -25.91
N GLN A 248 4.90 6.49 -24.83
CA GLN A 248 5.39 5.30 -24.14
C GLN A 248 5.32 4.08 -25.06
N LEU A 249 4.18 3.84 -25.71
CA LEU A 249 4.01 2.77 -26.71
C LEU A 249 5.00 2.91 -27.88
N GLN A 250 5.20 4.13 -28.39
CA GLN A 250 6.17 4.39 -29.44
C GLN A 250 7.60 4.03 -29.02
N ARG A 251 7.99 4.27 -27.77
CA ARG A 251 9.32 3.89 -27.26
C ARG A 251 9.46 2.38 -27.07
N ILE A 252 8.38 1.70 -26.68
CA ILE A 252 8.37 0.25 -26.45
C ILE A 252 8.57 -0.52 -27.76
N PHE A 253 7.93 -0.09 -28.84
CA PHE A 253 7.90 -0.83 -30.12
C PHE A 253 8.85 -0.26 -31.20
N ARG A 254 9.80 0.59 -30.82
CA ARG A 254 10.78 1.17 -31.76
C ARG A 254 11.99 0.27 -31.99
#